data_AF-A0A5N1I6C5-F1
#
_entry.id   AF-A0A5N1I6C5-F1
#
_cell.length_a   1.000
_cell.length_b   1.000
_cell.length_c   1.000
_cell.angle_alpha   90.00
_cell.angle_beta   90.00
_cell.angle_gamma   90.00
#
_symmetry.space_group_name_H-M   'P 1'
#
loop_
_entity.id
_entity.type
_entity.pdbx_description
1 polymer ?
#
loop_
_entity_poly.entity_id
_entity_poly.type
_entity_poly.pdbx_seq_one_letter_code
_entity_poly.pdbx_strand_id
1 'polypeptide(L)'
;MKKLSLSKEYDLLLKQNNICRLNSSDIWAYPNFPHQIVNNYGWKIHISAVLTNAIDIAQRFFNLNRKKCWDFKIIASISELERLNLGYYGNSQVGKFITIYPKPQNVLETLEILHYYFHNE
;
A
#
# COMPACT_ATOMS: atom_id res chain seq x y z
N MET A 1 -16.17 -24.60 4.52
CA MET A 1 -14.95 -23.77 4.69
C MET A 1 -15.29 -22.59 5.58
N LYS A 2 -14.57 -22.36 6.69
CA LYS A 2 -14.75 -21.14 7.50
C LYS A 2 -14.13 -19.96 6.75
N LYS A 3 -14.92 -18.92 6.46
CA LYS A 3 -14.41 -17.66 5.89
C LYS A 3 -13.37 -17.09 6.85
N LEU A 4 -12.18 -16.77 6.36
CA LEU A 4 -11.17 -16.08 7.16
C LEU A 4 -11.69 -14.69 7.56
N SER A 5 -11.25 -14.19 8.71
CA SER A 5 -11.51 -12.79 9.05
C SER A 5 -10.70 -11.87 8.14
N LEU A 6 -11.23 -10.68 7.85
CA LEU A 6 -10.60 -9.64 7.02
C LEU A 6 -9.12 -9.41 7.41
N SER A 7 -8.84 -9.34 8.72
CA SER A 7 -7.47 -9.20 9.23
C SER A 7 -6.57 -10.36 8.83
N LYS A 8 -7.03 -11.62 8.99
CA LYS A 8 -6.22 -12.80 8.66
C LYS A 8 -5.95 -12.92 7.17
N GLU A 9 -6.93 -12.58 6.36
CA GLU A 9 -6.80 -12.59 4.90
C GLU A 9 -5.79 -11.53 4.44
N TYR A 10 -5.87 -10.32 4.99
CA TYR A 10 -4.90 -9.27 4.73
C TYR A 10 -3.48 -9.63 5.17
N ASP A 11 -3.33 -10.19 6.38
CA ASP A 11 -2.03 -10.63 6.90
C ASP A 11 -1.41 -11.72 6.02
N LEU A 12 -2.22 -12.65 5.52
CA LEU A 12 -1.78 -13.69 4.58
C LEU A 12 -1.34 -13.09 3.25
N LEU A 13 -2.11 -12.14 2.72
CA LEU A 13 -1.80 -11.45 1.47
C LEU A 13 -0.44 -10.71 1.54
N LEU A 14 -0.18 -9.98 2.64
CA LEU A 14 1.12 -9.32 2.85
C LEU A 14 2.26 -10.33 2.89
N LYS A 15 2.11 -11.43 3.64
CA LYS A 15 3.12 -12.49 3.74
C LYS A 15 3.42 -13.14 2.39
N GLN A 16 2.39 -13.46 1.60
CA GLN A 16 2.54 -14.05 0.26
C GLN A 16 3.31 -13.14 -0.71
N ASN A 17 3.26 -11.83 -0.50
CA ASN A 17 3.97 -10.84 -1.32
C ASN A 17 5.28 -10.36 -0.66
N ASN A 18 5.79 -11.07 0.36
CA ASN A 18 7.01 -10.75 1.09
C ASN A 18 7.02 -9.32 1.67
N ILE A 19 5.89 -8.89 2.22
CA ILE A 19 5.73 -7.58 2.85
C ILE A 19 5.66 -7.76 4.36
N CYS A 20 6.48 -7.01 5.09
CA CYS A 20 6.55 -7.08 6.54
C CYS A 20 6.74 -5.70 7.18
N ARG A 21 6.35 -5.61 8.46
CA ARG A 21 6.76 -4.48 9.30
C ARG A 21 8.24 -4.61 9.63
N LEU A 22 8.95 -3.49 9.66
CA LEU A 22 10.30 -3.45 10.19
C LEU A 22 10.29 -3.54 11.73
N ASN A 23 9.35 -2.83 12.37
CA ASN A 23 9.17 -2.79 13.82
C ASN A 23 7.70 -3.04 14.20
N SER A 24 7.45 -3.63 15.36
CA SER A 24 6.08 -3.95 15.83
C SER A 24 5.20 -2.71 16.03
N SER A 25 5.81 -1.57 16.37
CA SER A 25 5.13 -0.28 16.57
C SER A 25 4.88 0.49 15.27
N ASP A 26 5.46 0.07 14.14
CA ASP A 26 5.24 0.76 12.87
C ASP A 26 3.86 0.39 12.31
N ILE A 27 3.15 1.41 11.82
CA ILE A 27 1.87 1.25 11.12
C ILE A 27 2.07 0.89 9.65
N TRP A 28 3.30 1.03 9.15
CA TRP A 28 3.70 0.75 7.78
C TRP A 28 4.39 -0.61 7.65
N ALA A 29 4.16 -1.25 6.52
CA ALA A 29 4.85 -2.44 6.07
C ALA A 29 5.50 -2.17 4.71
N TYR A 30 6.62 -2.85 4.48
CA TYR A 30 7.52 -2.62 3.36
C TYR A 30 7.85 -3.94 2.69
N PRO A 31 8.17 -3.93 1.38
CA PRO A 31 8.69 -5.12 0.73
C PRO A 31 10.04 -5.53 1.30
N ASN A 32 10.25 -6.83 1.47
CA ASN A 32 11.49 -7.41 1.95
C ASN A 32 12.55 -7.56 0.84
N PHE A 33 12.76 -6.50 0.06
CA PHE A 33 13.84 -6.36 -0.90
C PHE A 33 14.48 -4.97 -0.76
N PRO A 34 15.72 -4.76 -1.23
CA PRO A 34 16.37 -3.47 -1.16
C PRO A 34 15.54 -2.42 -1.90
N HIS A 35 14.96 -1.49 -1.15
CA HIS A 35 14.18 -0.38 -1.68
C HIS A 35 14.97 0.92 -1.51
N GLN A 36 15.00 1.74 -2.55
CA GLN A 36 15.67 3.04 -2.53
C GLN A 36 14.66 4.11 -2.18
N ILE A 37 13.94 3.98 -1.06
CA ILE A 37 13.11 5.07 -0.55
C ILE A 37 14.08 6.22 -0.22
N VAL A 38 14.27 7.10 -1.19
CA VAL A 38 15.26 8.16 -1.12
C VAL A 38 14.85 9.08 0.02
N ASN A 39 15.77 9.28 0.98
CA ASN A 39 15.59 10.14 2.15
C ASN A 39 15.37 11.64 1.81
N ASN A 40 15.29 12.01 0.54
CA ASN A 40 14.98 13.36 0.10
C ASN A 40 13.55 13.43 -0.40
N TYR A 41 12.79 14.35 0.19
CA TYR A 41 11.48 14.85 -0.24
C TYR A 41 11.29 14.77 -1.77
N GLY A 42 10.66 13.70 -2.23
CA GLY A 42 10.32 13.45 -3.63
C GLY A 42 8.81 13.30 -3.83
N TRP A 43 8.43 12.97 -5.06
CA TRP A 43 7.04 12.70 -5.40
C TRP A 43 6.51 11.44 -4.69
N LYS A 44 5.27 11.54 -4.20
CA LYS A 44 4.57 10.44 -3.54
C LYS A 44 3.17 10.35 -4.12
N ILE A 45 2.76 9.14 -4.46
CA ILE A 45 1.41 8.86 -4.94
C ILE A 45 0.72 8.00 -3.89
N HIS A 46 -0.45 8.44 -3.44
CA HIS A 46 -1.24 7.73 -2.45
C HIS A 46 -2.42 7.02 -3.12
N ILE A 47 -2.57 5.73 -2.86
CA ILE A 47 -3.80 4.99 -3.17
C ILE A 47 -4.58 4.86 -1.87
N SER A 48 -5.82 5.30 -1.88
CA SER A 48 -6.74 5.21 -0.73
C SER A 48 -7.55 3.92 -0.77
N ALA A 49 -7.91 3.42 0.41
CA ALA A 49 -8.81 2.29 0.57
C ALA A 49 -9.65 2.44 1.84
N VAL A 50 -10.80 1.78 1.83
CA VAL A 50 -11.65 1.53 2.99
C VAL A 50 -11.59 0.04 3.34
N LEU A 51 -12.09 -0.35 4.50
CA LEU A 51 -11.99 -1.74 4.98
C LEU A 51 -12.60 -2.75 4.00
N THR A 52 -13.67 -2.38 3.30
CA THR A 52 -14.39 -3.26 2.37
C THR A 52 -13.66 -3.52 1.04
N ASN A 53 -12.72 -2.66 0.64
CA ASN A 53 -11.97 -2.81 -0.62
C ASN A 53 -10.44 -2.93 -0.44
N ALA A 54 -9.95 -2.90 0.81
CA ALA A 54 -8.52 -2.94 1.11
C ALA A 54 -7.79 -4.16 0.51
N ILE A 55 -8.40 -5.35 0.60
CA ILE A 55 -7.82 -6.58 0.05
C ILE A 55 -7.76 -6.53 -1.48
N ASP A 56 -8.85 -6.13 -2.13
CA ASP A 56 -8.90 -6.04 -3.60
C ASP A 56 -7.84 -5.06 -4.12
N ILE A 57 -7.78 -3.86 -3.54
CA ILE A 57 -6.80 -2.84 -3.91
C ILE A 57 -5.38 -3.34 -3.70
N ALA A 58 -5.08 -3.95 -2.54
CA ALA A 58 -3.75 -4.49 -2.26
C ALA A 58 -3.36 -5.61 -3.23
N GLN A 59 -4.26 -6.55 -3.48
CA GLN A 59 -4.03 -7.67 -4.40
C GLN A 59 -3.76 -7.19 -5.83
N ARG A 60 -4.58 -6.24 -6.33
CA ARG A 60 -4.41 -5.60 -7.63
C ARG A 60 -3.08 -4.84 -7.69
N PHE A 61 -2.78 -4.03 -6.67
CA PHE A 61 -1.51 -3.30 -6.61
C PHE A 61 -0.30 -4.24 -6.64
N PHE A 62 -0.29 -5.32 -5.85
CA PHE A 62 0.82 -6.27 -5.87
C PHE A 62 0.97 -6.97 -7.21
N ASN A 63 -0.15 -7.33 -7.86
CA ASN A 63 -0.13 -7.91 -9.20
C ASN A 63 0.51 -6.97 -10.23
N LEU A 64 0.16 -5.69 -10.20
CA LEU A 64 0.76 -4.66 -11.05
C LEU A 64 2.25 -4.45 -10.69
N ASN A 65 2.56 -4.33 -9.41
CA ASN A 65 3.88 -3.95 -8.96
C ASN A 65 4.94 -5.05 -9.13
N ARG A 66 4.55 -6.32 -9.29
CA ARG A 66 5.46 -7.39 -9.73
C ARG A 66 6.15 -7.08 -11.07
N LYS A 67 5.52 -6.28 -11.93
CA LYS A 67 6.09 -5.87 -13.23
C LYS A 67 6.74 -4.49 -13.17
N LYS A 68 6.19 -3.58 -12.37
CA LYS A 68 6.62 -2.18 -12.33
C LYS A 68 7.75 -1.92 -11.33
N CYS A 69 7.91 -2.77 -10.32
CA CYS A 69 8.99 -2.71 -9.34
C CYS A 69 9.14 -1.33 -8.69
N TRP A 70 8.02 -0.67 -8.39
CA TRP A 70 8.03 0.58 -7.64
C TRP A 70 8.36 0.32 -6.17
N ASP A 71 9.09 1.27 -5.58
CA ASP A 71 9.22 1.37 -4.13
C ASP A 71 7.89 1.85 -3.53
N PHE A 72 7.47 1.21 -2.45
CA PHE A 72 6.23 1.56 -1.78
C PHE A 72 6.26 1.19 -0.29
N LYS A 73 5.31 1.76 0.43
CA LYS A 73 4.87 1.26 1.73
C LYS A 73 3.36 1.11 1.74
N ILE A 74 2.87 0.20 2.56
CA ILE A 74 1.45 -0.08 2.72
C ILE A 74 1.10 -0.16 4.20
N ILE A 75 -0.14 0.10 4.58
CA ILE A 75 -0.58 -0.08 5.96
C ILE A 75 -0.45 -1.53 6.40
N ALA A 76 0.02 -1.73 7.62
CA ALA A 76 0.55 -3.01 8.06
C ALA A 76 -0.48 -3.94 8.72
N SER A 77 -1.72 -3.50 8.92
CA SER A 77 -2.86 -4.37 9.27
C SER A 77 -4.19 -3.65 9.05
N ILE A 78 -5.28 -4.40 9.03
CA ILE A 78 -6.64 -3.86 8.91
C ILE A 78 -7.00 -2.94 10.08
N SER A 79 -6.56 -3.26 11.30
CA SER A 79 -6.76 -2.39 12.48
C SER A 79 -6.05 -1.05 12.32
N GLU A 80 -4.88 -1.03 11.70
CA GLU A 80 -4.13 0.20 11.44
C GLU A 80 -4.79 1.02 10.33
N LEU A 81 -5.40 0.38 9.34
CA LEU A 81 -6.15 1.06 8.28
C LEU A 81 -7.40 1.75 8.85
N GLU A 82 -8.12 1.06 9.74
CA GLU A 82 -9.28 1.64 10.44
C GLU A 82 -8.87 2.88 11.24
N ARG A 83 -7.83 2.78 12.08
CA ARG A 83 -7.28 3.91 12.84
C ARG A 83 -6.83 5.06 11.94
N LEU A 84 -6.15 4.76 10.84
CA LEU A 84 -5.70 5.75 9.88
C LEU A 84 -6.87 6.50 9.25
N ASN A 85 -7.92 5.79 8.82
CA ASN A 85 -9.10 6.41 8.22
C ASN A 85 -9.97 7.17 9.23
N LEU A 86 -9.90 6.82 10.51
CA LEU A 86 -10.50 7.59 11.62
C LEU A 86 -9.65 8.80 12.05
N GLY A 87 -8.47 9.00 11.45
CA GLY A 87 -7.61 10.16 11.73
C GLY A 87 -6.75 10.04 12.99
N TYR A 88 -6.60 8.85 13.59
CA TYR A 88 -5.80 8.64 14.81
C TYR A 88 -4.32 9.04 14.66
N TYR A 89 -3.82 9.05 13.42
CA TYR A 89 -2.44 9.44 13.08
C TYR A 89 -2.33 10.87 12.56
N GLY A 90 -3.37 11.68 12.77
CA GLY A 90 -3.52 13.02 12.25
C GLY A 90 -4.25 13.06 10.91
N ASN A 91 -5.05 14.12 10.70
CA ASN A 91 -5.89 14.28 9.51
C ASN A 91 -5.13 14.18 8.19
N SER A 92 -3.85 14.58 8.18
CA SER A 92 -3.00 14.50 6.99
C SER A 92 -2.64 13.07 6.58
N GLN A 93 -2.91 12.06 7.41
CA GLN A 93 -2.62 10.65 7.10
C GLN A 93 -3.82 9.89 6.51
N VAL A 94 -5.03 10.41 6.67
CA VAL A 94 -6.27 9.78 6.19
C VAL A 94 -6.14 9.46 4.69
N GLY A 95 -6.54 8.25 4.30
CA GLY A 95 -6.50 7.79 2.91
C GLY A 95 -5.12 7.37 2.38
N LYS A 96 -4.05 7.35 3.17
CA LYS A 96 -2.73 6.84 2.75
C LYS A 96 -2.59 5.34 2.93
N PHE A 97 -3.45 4.55 2.28
CA PHE A 97 -3.38 3.09 2.41
C PHE A 97 -2.10 2.51 1.78
N ILE A 98 -1.81 2.87 0.53
CA ILE A 98 -0.53 2.58 -0.15
C ILE A 98 0.13 3.90 -0.52
N THR A 99 1.43 4.02 -0.31
CA THR A 99 2.25 5.14 -0.77
C THR A 99 3.33 4.63 -1.71
N ILE A 100 3.36 5.13 -2.94
CA ILE A 100 4.31 4.78 -3.99
C ILE A 100 5.31 5.92 -4.14
N TYR A 101 6.58 5.56 -4.34
CA TYR A 101 7.71 6.48 -4.50
C TYR A 101 8.28 6.37 -5.92
N PRO A 102 7.65 7.00 -6.93
CA PRO A 102 8.18 6.99 -8.29
C PRO A 102 9.46 7.83 -8.39
N LYS A 103 10.31 7.50 -9.36
CA LYS A 103 11.39 8.39 -9.80
C LYS A 103 10.77 9.69 -10.36
N PRO A 104 11.37 10.88 -10.12
CA PRO A 104 10.80 12.15 -10.57
C PRO A 104 10.40 12.19 -12.06
N GLN A 105 11.21 11.60 -12.94
CA GLN A 105 10.94 11.55 -14.38
C GLN A 105 9.77 10.63 -14.78
N ASN A 106 9.31 9.75 -13.88
CA ASN A 106 8.27 8.74 -14.16
C ASN A 106 6.95 9.03 -13.45
N VAL A 107 6.79 10.20 -12.80
CA VAL A 107 5.60 10.51 -11.99
C VAL A 107 4.33 10.48 -12.83
N LEU A 108 4.34 11.15 -13.98
CA LEU A 108 3.20 11.21 -14.88
C LEU A 108 2.82 9.83 -15.41
N GLU A 109 3.81 9.08 -15.93
CA GLU A 109 3.61 7.71 -16.40
C GLU A 109 3.04 6.80 -15.30
N THR A 110 3.56 6.93 -14.07
CA THR A 110 3.08 6.17 -12.92
C THR A 110 1.61 6.48 -12.60
N LEU A 111 1.22 7.77 -12.64
CA LEU A 111 -0.18 8.18 -12.44
C LEU A 111 -1.10 7.62 -13.52
N GLU A 112 -0.70 7.70 -14.80
CA GLU A 112 -1.50 7.17 -15.91
C GLU A 112 -1.69 5.65 -15.79
N ILE A 113 -0.61 4.91 -15.51
CA ILE A 113 -0.68 3.46 -15.31
C ILE A 113 -1.63 3.13 -14.16
N LEU A 114 -1.50 3.80 -13.02
CA LEU A 114 -2.37 3.57 -11.86
C LEU A 114 -3.82 3.91 -12.18
N HIS A 115 -4.08 5.05 -12.82
CA HIS A 115 -5.42 5.48 -13.19
C HIS A 115 -6.12 4.41 -14.04
N TYR A 116 -5.53 4.03 -15.16
CA TYR A 116 -6.13 3.04 -16.06
C TYR A 116 -6.19 1.65 -15.42
N TYR A 117 -5.18 1.23 -14.67
CA TYR A 117 -5.18 -0.09 -14.04
C TYR A 117 -6.27 -0.25 -12.99
N PHE A 118 -6.62 0.83 -12.27
CA PHE A 118 -7.65 0.81 -11.23
C PHE A 118 -9.06 1.14 -11.73
N HIS A 119 -9.21 1.85 -12.86
CA HIS A 119 -10.50 2.33 -13.37
C HIS A 119 -10.99 1.68 -14.67
N ASN A 120 -10.14 0.95 -15.40
CA ASN A 120 -10.60 0.15 -16.53
C ASN A 120 -10.99 -1.25 -16.03
N GLU A 121 -12.19 -1.69 -16.41
CA GLU A 121 -12.68 -3.06 -16.23
C GLU A 121 -12.03 -4.03 -17.23
#